data_AF-A0A314Z4D8-F1
#
_entry.id   AF-A0A314Z4D8-F1
#
_cell.length_a   1.000
_cell.length_b   1.000
_cell.length_c   1.000
_cell.angle_alpha   90.00
_cell.angle_beta   90.00
_cell.angle_gamma   90.00
#
_symmetry.space_group_name_H-M   'P 1'
#
loop_
_entity.id
_entity.type
_entity.pdbx_description
1 polymer ?
#
loop_
_entity_poly.entity_id
_entity_poly.type
_entity_poly.pdbx_seq_one_letter_code
_entity_poly.pdbx_strand_id
1 'polypeptide(L)'
;MCRTFSCDSQSKGSISTPRGSTKIDLGKLEMAALWRYWRHFNLVDAIPNPSKEELIDVVQRHFMSQPIDELQVIVGFVQAAKRLKTVCK
;
A
#
# COMPACT_ATOMS: atom_id res chain seq x y z
N MET A 1 -28.60 -54.01 13.47
CA MET A 1 -28.99 -53.03 12.42
C MET A 1 -28.96 -51.64 13.03
N CYS A 2 -28.60 -50.64 12.22
CA CYS A 2 -28.40 -49.20 12.51
C CYS A 2 -27.05 -48.78 13.13
N ARG A 3 -26.17 -48.32 12.22
CA ARG A 3 -24.98 -47.49 12.45
C ARG A 3 -25.42 -46.02 12.51
N THR A 4 -24.92 -45.23 13.46
CA THR A 4 -25.07 -43.76 13.47
C THR A 4 -23.79 -43.17 14.07
N PHE A 5 -22.84 -42.76 13.22
CA PHE A 5 -22.59 -41.42 12.66
C PHE A 5 -21.94 -40.42 13.66
N SER A 6 -20.62 -40.33 13.48
CA SER A 6 -19.63 -39.30 13.81
C SER A 6 -20.14 -37.88 14.10
N CYS A 7 -19.55 -37.25 15.12
CA CYS A 7 -19.33 -35.81 15.14
C CYS A 7 -17.91 -35.53 15.67
N ASP A 8 -16.91 -35.77 14.82
CA ASP A 8 -15.55 -35.29 15.06
C ASP A 8 -15.52 -33.80 14.75
N SER A 9 -15.74 -32.99 15.79
CA SER A 9 -15.65 -31.53 15.72
C SER A 9 -14.17 -31.15 15.64
N GLN A 10 -13.57 -31.32 14.46
CA GLN A 10 -12.24 -30.80 14.17
C GLN A 10 -12.29 -29.27 14.30
N SER A 11 -11.76 -28.74 15.40
CA SER A 11 -11.38 -27.33 15.47
C SER A 11 -10.29 -27.15 14.42
N LYS A 12 -10.68 -26.70 13.24
CA LYS A 12 -9.79 -26.28 12.18
C LYS A 12 -8.95 -25.15 12.77
N GLY A 13 -7.74 -25.51 13.22
CA GLY A 13 -6.75 -24.55 13.66
C GLY A 13 -6.69 -23.46 12.62
N SER A 14 -6.92 -22.23 13.03
CA SER A 14 -6.77 -21.08 12.16
C SER A 14 -5.33 -21.13 11.66
N ILE A 15 -5.15 -21.58 10.42
CA ILE A 15 -3.88 -21.47 9.73
C ILE A 15 -3.71 -19.96 9.57
N SER A 16 -3.01 -19.34 10.52
CA SER A 16 -2.34 -18.09 10.25
C SER A 16 -1.34 -18.44 9.15
N THR A 17 -1.75 -18.28 7.90
CA THR A 17 -0.75 -18.00 6.89
C THR A 17 0.10 -16.89 7.50
N PRO A 18 1.43 -17.01 7.54
CA PRO A 18 2.24 -15.84 7.80
C PRO A 18 1.91 -14.96 6.61
N ARG A 19 0.92 -14.08 6.78
CA ARG A 19 0.60 -13.01 5.87
C ARG A 19 1.85 -12.18 5.98
N GLY A 20 2.85 -12.52 5.16
CA GLY A 20 4.11 -11.81 5.10
C GLY A 20 3.69 -10.37 5.00
N SER A 21 3.97 -9.62 6.08
CA SER A 21 3.56 -8.24 6.19
C SER A 21 3.94 -7.61 4.87
N THR A 22 2.96 -7.23 4.06
CA THR A 22 3.22 -6.75 2.70
C THR A 22 3.75 -5.34 2.87
N LYS A 23 5.02 -5.27 3.30
CA LYS A 23 5.72 -4.03 3.58
C LYS A 23 5.96 -3.40 2.23
N ILE A 24 5.38 -2.22 2.04
CA ILE A 24 5.59 -1.43 0.83
C ILE A 24 7.07 -1.03 0.82
N ASP A 25 7.80 -1.52 -0.17
CA ASP A 25 9.20 -1.19 -0.37
C ASP A 25 9.32 0.01 -1.31
N LEU A 26 9.48 1.20 -0.73
CA LEU A 26 9.66 2.44 -1.46
C LEU A 26 11.07 2.59 -2.07
N GLY A 27 12.02 1.73 -1.71
CA GLY A 27 13.35 1.70 -2.33
C GLY A 27 13.33 1.31 -3.81
N LYS A 28 12.26 0.61 -4.23
CA LYS A 28 11.98 0.25 -5.62
C LYS A 28 11.58 1.44 -6.49
N LEU A 29 11.22 2.57 -5.89
CA LEU A 29 10.91 3.78 -6.64
C LEU A 29 12.19 4.46 -7.13
N GLU A 30 12.10 5.03 -8.33
CA GLU A 30 13.14 5.92 -8.84
C GLU A 30 13.25 7.17 -7.97
N MET A 31 14.45 7.75 -7.94
CA MET A 31 14.73 9.01 -7.24
C MET A 31 13.75 10.11 -7.66
N ALA A 32 13.45 10.21 -8.96
CA ALA A 32 12.50 11.20 -9.48
C ALA A 32 11.06 11.00 -8.98
N ALA A 33 10.62 9.77 -8.72
CA ALA A 33 9.29 9.51 -8.15
C ALA A 33 9.23 9.94 -6.68
N LEU A 34 10.28 9.65 -5.90
CA LEU A 34 10.41 10.10 -4.52
C LEU A 34 10.40 11.63 -4.42
N TRP A 35 11.16 12.33 -5.28
CA TRP A 35 11.15 13.80 -5.36
C TRP A 35 9.78 14.38 -5.72
N ARG A 36 9.06 13.75 -6.65
CA ARG A 36 7.69 14.18 -7.00
C ARG A 36 6.76 14.07 -5.81
N TYR A 37 6.82 12.98 -5.05
CA TYR A 37 6.04 12.81 -3.83
C TYR A 37 6.42 13.87 -2.78
N TRP A 38 7.71 14.01 -2.51
CA TRP A 38 8.26 14.96 -1.54
C TRP A 38 7.81 16.40 -1.82
N ARG A 39 7.90 16.84 -3.07
CA ARG A 39 7.44 18.17 -3.50
C ARG A 39 5.92 18.30 -3.46
N HIS A 40 5.17 17.26 -3.85
CA HIS A 40 3.71 17.32 -3.89
C HIS A 40 3.09 17.54 -2.50
N PHE A 41 3.67 16.91 -1.48
CA PHE A 41 3.23 17.05 -0.10
C PHE A 41 4.00 18.12 0.69
N ASN A 42 4.81 18.95 0.02
CA ASN A 42 5.60 20.03 0.62
C ASN A 42 6.42 19.57 1.84
N LEU A 43 7.10 18.43 1.75
CA LEU A 43 7.92 17.88 2.84
C LEU A 43 9.29 18.62 2.98
N VAL A 44 9.33 19.90 2.57
CA VAL A 44 10.53 20.72 2.29
C VAL A 44 11.39 20.99 3.52
N ASP A 45 10.79 20.91 4.72
CA ASP A 45 11.49 21.16 5.98
C ASP A 45 12.37 19.99 6.45
N ALA A 46 12.47 18.90 5.67
CA ALA A 46 13.21 17.72 6.08
C ALA A 46 14.73 17.90 5.99
N ILE A 47 15.30 18.17 4.80
CA ILE A 47 16.75 18.24 4.53
C ILE A 47 16.99 18.98 3.20
N PRO A 48 17.97 19.91 3.05
CA PRO A 48 18.19 20.68 1.82
C PRO A 48 18.78 19.88 0.64
N ASN A 49 19.40 18.73 0.89
CA ASN A 49 19.91 17.82 -0.15
C ASN A 49 19.91 16.36 0.36
N PRO A 50 18.73 15.72 0.45
CA PRO A 50 18.63 14.37 0.99
C PRO A 50 19.21 13.33 0.03
N SER A 51 19.88 12.33 0.61
CA SER A 51 20.17 11.05 -0.03
C SER A 51 18.89 10.29 -0.38
N LYS A 52 19.03 9.22 -1.16
CA LYS A 52 17.87 8.39 -1.56
C LYS A 52 17.23 7.74 -0.34
N GLU A 53 18.05 7.29 0.60
CA GLU A 53 17.65 6.61 1.82
C GLU A 53 16.86 7.56 2.75
N GLU A 54 17.32 8.81 2.88
CA GLU A 54 16.62 9.84 3.63
C GLU A 54 15.27 10.20 3.00
N LEU A 55 15.22 10.33 1.67
CA LEU A 55 13.95 10.52 0.95
C LEU A 55 12.98 9.36 1.20
N ILE A 56 13.47 8.12 1.15
CA ILE A 56 12.64 6.94 1.44
C ILE A 56 12.08 7.01 2.85
N ASP A 57 12.91 7.32 3.85
CA ASP A 57 12.45 7.38 5.24
C ASP A 57 11.36 8.45 5.44
N VAL A 58 11.59 9.67 4.92
CA VAL A 58 10.64 10.78 5.02
C VAL A 58 9.33 10.46 4.29
N VAL A 59 9.41 9.95 3.06
CA VAL A 59 8.24 9.56 2.27
C VAL A 59 7.49 8.42 2.94
N GLN A 60 8.19 7.42 3.47
CA GLN A 60 7.57 6.28 4.14
C GLN A 60 6.80 6.71 5.38
N ARG A 61 7.43 7.53 6.25
CA ARG A 61 6.78 8.06 7.45
C ARG A 61 5.53 8.85 7.09
N HIS A 62 5.63 9.75 6.11
CA HIS A 62 4.49 10.55 5.66
C HIS A 62 3.38 9.69 5.04
N PHE A 63 3.74 8.73 4.18
CA PHE A 63 2.78 7.85 3.50
C PHE A 63 1.99 7.00 4.51
N MET A 64 2.67 6.45 5.52
CA MET A 64 2.04 5.65 6.57
C MET A 64 1.16 6.46 7.52
N SER A 65 1.41 7.77 7.66
CA SER A 65 0.62 8.64 8.54
C SER A 65 -0.58 9.29 7.83
N GLN A 66 -0.79 9.05 6.53
CA GLN A 66 -1.90 9.68 5.82
C GLN A 66 -3.25 9.12 6.29
N PRO A 67 -4.24 9.97 6.60
CA PRO A 67 -5.62 9.54 6.71
C PRO A 67 -6.14 9.19 5.31
N ILE A 68 -6.75 8.02 5.16
CA ILE A 68 -7.26 7.54 3.86
C ILE A 68 -8.75 7.26 3.98
N ASP A 69 -9.53 7.89 3.10
CA ASP A 69 -10.89 7.42 2.77
C ASP A 69 -10.75 6.41 1.62
N GLU A 70 -10.88 5.14 1.95
CA GLU A 70 -10.68 4.04 0.99
C GLU A 70 -11.62 4.15 -0.20
N LEU A 71 -12.87 4.54 0.01
CA LEU A 71 -13.86 4.63 -1.06
C LEU A 71 -13.51 5.76 -2.02
N GLN A 72 -13.16 6.94 -1.50
CA GLN A 72 -12.69 8.07 -2.31
C GLN A 72 -11.47 7.70 -3.14
N VAL A 73 -10.47 7.02 -2.55
CA VAL A 73 -9.25 6.63 -3.25
C VAL A 73 -9.53 5.61 -4.36
N ILE A 74 -10.34 4.58 -4.09
CA ILE A 74 -10.69 3.56 -5.10
C ILE A 74 -11.47 4.20 -6.25
N VAL A 75 -12.49 5.01 -5.94
CA VAL A 75 -13.30 5.69 -6.96
C VAL A 75 -12.44 6.64 -7.80
N GLY A 76 -11.60 7.46 -7.15
CA GLY A 76 -10.69 8.39 -7.82
C GLY A 76 -9.69 7.67 -8.73
N PHE A 77 -9.12 6.56 -8.26
CA PHE A 77 -8.21 5.72 -9.04
C PHE A 77 -8.89 5.16 -10.30
N VAL A 78 -10.08 4.55 -10.15
CA VAL A 78 -10.84 3.99 -11.28
C VAL A 78 -11.19 5.08 -12.30
N GLN A 79 -11.62 6.27 -11.84
CA GLN A 79 -11.93 7.39 -12.73
C GLN A 79 -10.69 7.87 -13.51
N ALA A 80 -9.54 8.01 -12.85
CA ALA A 80 -8.29 8.40 -13.49
C ALA A 80 -7.83 7.35 -14.53
N ALA A 81 -7.89 6.06 -14.18
CA ALA A 81 -7.53 4.96 -15.07
C ALA A 81 -8.46 4.89 -16.30
N LYS A 82 -9.76 5.21 -16.15
CA LYS A 82 -10.70 5.30 -17.28
C LYS A 82 -10.35 6.45 -18.22
N ARG A 83 -9.92 7.61 -17.70
CA ARG A 83 -9.48 8.76 -18.52
C ARG A 83 -8.19 8.48 -19.29
N LEU A 84 -7.29 7.64 -18.76
CA LEU A 84 -6.06 7.29 -19.46
C LEU A 84 -6.33 6.59 -20.81
N LYS A 85 -7.43 5.85 -20.92
CA LYS A 85 -7.84 5.18 -22.18
C LYS A 85 -8.24 6.15 -23.30
N THR A 86 -8.46 7.43 -23.02
CA THR A 86 -8.89 8.42 -24.01
C THR A 86 -7.78 9.39 -24.43
N VAL A 87 -6.59 9.33 -23.80
CA VAL A 87 -5.47 10.27 -24.04
C VAL A 87 -4.39 9.68 -24.97
N CYS A 88 -4.42 8.37 -25.25
CA CYS A 88 -3.68 7.79 -26.36
C CYS A 88 -4.51 7.96 -27.65
N LYS A 89 -4.25 9.02 -28.41
CA LYS A 89 -4.71 9.18 -29.78
C LYS A 89 -3.56 9.68 -30.66
#